data_AF-A0A0F6YPP1-F1
#
_entry.id   AF-A0A0F6YPP1-F1
#
_cell.length_a   1.000
_cell.length_b   1.000
_cell.length_c   1.000
_cell.angle_alpha   90.00
_cell.angle_beta   90.00
_cell.angle_gamma   90.00
#
_symmetry.space_group_name_H-M   'P 1'
#
loop_
_entity.id
_entity.type
_entity.pdbx_description
1 polymer ?
#
loop_
_entity_poly.entity_id
_entity_poly.type
_entity_poly.pdbx_seq_one_letter_code
_entity_poly.pdbx_strand_id
1 'polypeptide(L)'
;MACGGDDPPPDEPCPAGRFRPGPGLDCQAHTPCEDGEHEVAPPSAYGDRVCRAHTTCGASEYELAPPTATDDRRCVAITTCSSDEYELAPPSVSRDRLCAPLSTCASGEWEAAPPSAMRDRLCLPHRACDVGEVLRTAGTATSDASCRACIPGEFCAGGDTPPLRCDWRDRDRDPGTPCPSLVQIALGGAHLCALDDAGAVRCWGMSRDGQTNVPSSLGDVVQLAASNAHTCALDAAGDVTCWGTGPAAPADLGTIVQIAGAPDTVHTCARDDAGGVRCWAPSFEVPLAPPAGLAPIVDVAVGMNSACAVDEAGDVTCWGGRYADGTDVVPSDLGEIVQVTVGTTHACARDDAGGVRCWGSDGDGQLDVPVGMPPATRITTGGPRTCALHADGTATCWGAAAGMRPAALEGIVQIAPSYGADCAVRTDDAIECWGQSAGLYTTPGA
;
A
#
# COMPACT_ATOMS: atom_id res chain seq x y z
N MET A 1 11.65 -46.12 -109.70
CA MET A 1 10.85 -46.55 -108.53
C MET A 1 11.74 -46.36 -107.32
N ALA A 2 11.46 -45.50 -106.34
CA ALA A 2 10.19 -44.91 -105.93
C ALA A 2 10.35 -43.41 -105.61
N CYS A 3 9.35 -42.63 -105.99
CA CYS A 3 9.05 -41.31 -105.44
C CYS A 3 8.13 -41.52 -104.22
N GLY A 4 8.27 -40.68 -103.20
CA GLY A 4 7.38 -40.60 -102.05
C GLY A 4 8.12 -40.01 -100.85
N GLY A 5 7.71 -38.90 -100.25
CA GLY A 5 6.62 -37.96 -100.51
C GLY A 5 7.08 -36.54 -100.14
N ASP A 6 6.25 -35.54 -99.91
CA ASP A 6 4.83 -35.53 -99.54
C ASP A 6 4.29 -34.11 -99.79
N ASP A 7 3.98 -33.75 -101.04
CA ASP A 7 3.28 -32.50 -101.32
C ASP A 7 2.00 -32.75 -102.15
N PRO A 8 0.82 -32.41 -101.59
CA PRO A 8 -0.45 -32.58 -102.28
C PRO A 8 -0.65 -31.53 -103.40
N PRO A 9 -1.57 -31.78 -104.37
CA PRO A 9 -1.88 -30.85 -105.46
C PRO A 9 -2.22 -29.42 -105.00
N PRO A 10 -2.09 -28.40 -105.88
CA PRO A 10 -2.22 -26.98 -105.52
C PRO A 10 -3.61 -26.53 -105.01
N ASP A 11 -4.62 -27.40 -105.04
CA ASP A 11 -6.00 -27.13 -104.60
C ASP A 11 -6.46 -28.00 -103.40
N GLU A 12 -5.61 -28.89 -102.88
CA GLU A 12 -5.92 -29.78 -101.74
C GLU A 12 -5.30 -29.24 -100.43
N PRO A 13 -5.99 -29.33 -99.28
CA PRO A 13 -5.45 -28.86 -98.00
C PRO A 13 -4.18 -29.64 -97.60
N CYS A 14 -3.23 -28.93 -97.00
CA CYS A 14 -1.96 -29.52 -96.56
C CYS A 14 -2.18 -30.63 -95.49
N PRO A 15 -1.27 -31.62 -95.39
CA PRO A 15 -1.31 -32.62 -94.33
C PRO A 15 -1.22 -31.99 -92.94
N ALA A 16 -1.74 -32.67 -91.92
CA ALA A 16 -1.69 -32.20 -90.54
C ALA A 16 -0.25 -31.84 -90.12
N GLY A 17 -0.07 -30.66 -89.53
CA GLY A 17 1.26 -30.15 -89.17
C GLY A 17 1.95 -29.29 -90.25
N ARG A 18 1.28 -28.99 -91.37
CA ARG A 18 1.81 -28.13 -92.46
C ARG A 18 0.83 -27.04 -92.91
N PHE A 19 1.35 -25.95 -93.50
CA PHE A 19 0.57 -24.84 -94.09
C PHE A 19 1.04 -24.46 -95.49
N ARG A 20 0.18 -23.74 -96.24
CA ARG A 20 0.50 -23.20 -97.57
C ARG A 20 0.50 -21.66 -97.53
N PRO A 21 1.66 -20.98 -97.65
CA PRO A 21 1.77 -19.51 -97.50
C PRO A 21 1.13 -18.70 -98.62
N GLY A 22 0.79 -19.33 -99.75
CA GLY A 22 0.14 -18.66 -100.87
C GLY A 22 -0.22 -19.61 -102.01
N PRO A 23 -1.06 -19.17 -102.97
CA PRO A 23 -1.49 -20.00 -104.09
C PRO A 23 -0.30 -20.47 -104.94
N GLY A 24 -0.23 -21.77 -105.23
CA GLY A 24 0.84 -22.37 -106.04
C GLY A 24 2.18 -22.59 -105.33
N LEU A 25 2.24 -22.43 -104.00
CA LEU A 25 3.42 -22.72 -103.17
C LEU A 25 3.30 -24.08 -102.47
N ASP A 26 4.45 -24.73 -102.21
CA ASP A 26 4.53 -26.04 -101.53
C ASP A 26 4.13 -25.95 -100.04
N CYS A 27 3.68 -27.06 -99.46
CA CYS A 27 3.29 -27.11 -98.05
C CYS A 27 4.54 -27.11 -97.15
N GLN A 28 4.63 -26.15 -96.24
CA GLN A 28 5.73 -26.03 -95.28
C GLN A 28 5.32 -26.59 -93.92
N ALA A 29 6.27 -27.20 -93.20
CA ALA A 29 6.04 -27.66 -91.83
C ALA A 29 5.82 -26.49 -90.88
N HIS A 30 4.91 -26.65 -89.92
CA HIS A 30 4.77 -25.66 -88.86
C HIS A 30 6.02 -25.61 -88.00
N THR A 31 6.51 -24.40 -87.74
CA THR A 31 7.65 -24.19 -86.86
C THR A 31 7.20 -24.31 -85.40
N PRO A 32 7.81 -25.20 -84.58
CA PRO A 32 7.57 -25.20 -83.14
C PRO A 32 8.22 -23.95 -82.52
N CYS A 33 7.62 -23.40 -81.45
CA CYS A 33 8.30 -22.36 -80.68
C CYS A 33 9.55 -22.92 -79.99
N GLU A 34 10.62 -22.14 -79.96
CA GLU A 34 11.88 -22.53 -79.33
C GLU A 34 11.80 -22.44 -77.79
N ASP A 35 12.75 -23.08 -77.10
CA ASP A 35 12.89 -22.93 -75.64
C ASP A 35 13.14 -21.46 -75.29
N GLY A 36 12.17 -20.82 -74.66
CA GLY A 36 12.21 -19.38 -74.38
C GLY A 36 11.20 -18.55 -75.17
N GLU A 37 10.31 -19.17 -75.95
CA GLU A 37 9.24 -18.49 -76.69
C GLU A 37 7.83 -19.03 -76.37
N HIS A 38 6.80 -18.19 -76.55
CA HIS A 38 5.39 -18.59 -76.48
C HIS A 38 4.69 -18.32 -77.81
N GLU A 39 3.64 -19.09 -78.09
CA GLU A 39 2.79 -18.90 -79.26
C GLU A 39 1.87 -17.68 -79.09
N VAL A 40 1.93 -16.73 -80.03
CA VAL A 40 1.03 -15.56 -80.09
C VAL A 40 -0.03 -15.68 -81.18
N ALA A 41 0.18 -16.57 -82.16
CA ALA A 41 -0.84 -16.93 -83.14
C ALA A 41 -0.74 -18.42 -83.48
N PRO A 42 -1.86 -19.19 -83.40
CA PRO A 42 -1.85 -20.60 -83.70
C PRO A 42 -1.57 -20.84 -85.19
N PRO A 43 -0.91 -21.96 -85.52
CA PRO A 43 -0.75 -22.37 -86.89
C PRO A 43 -2.11 -22.54 -87.59
N SER A 44 -2.20 -22.15 -88.86
CA SER A 44 -3.40 -22.31 -89.68
C SER A 44 -3.07 -22.97 -91.01
N ALA A 45 -4.10 -23.34 -91.79
CA ALA A 45 -3.90 -23.90 -93.13
C ALA A 45 -3.11 -22.96 -94.07
N TYR A 46 -3.08 -21.66 -93.78
CA TYR A 46 -2.50 -20.63 -94.65
C TYR A 46 -1.37 -19.82 -94.00
N GLY A 47 -0.96 -20.15 -92.77
CA GLY A 47 0.04 -19.38 -92.03
C GLY A 47 0.73 -20.22 -90.97
N ASP A 48 2.02 -19.95 -90.78
CA ASP A 48 2.79 -20.60 -89.73
C ASP A 48 2.38 -20.11 -88.33
N ARG A 49 2.78 -20.89 -87.33
CA ARG A 49 2.78 -20.46 -85.93
C ARG A 49 3.63 -19.20 -85.80
N VAL A 50 3.13 -18.22 -85.04
CA VAL A 50 3.93 -17.04 -84.69
C VAL A 50 4.35 -17.18 -83.23
N CYS A 51 5.67 -17.20 -83.01
CA CYS A 51 6.27 -17.28 -81.68
C CYS A 51 6.88 -15.94 -81.29
N ARG A 52 6.96 -15.69 -79.98
CA ARG A 52 7.60 -14.51 -79.42
C ARG A 52 8.42 -14.90 -78.20
N ALA A 53 9.65 -14.40 -78.11
CA ALA A 53 10.52 -14.56 -76.95
C ALA A 53 9.81 -14.11 -75.65
N HIS A 54 9.99 -14.89 -74.58
CA HIS A 54 9.44 -14.58 -73.28
C HIS A 54 10.03 -13.29 -72.72
N THR A 55 9.18 -12.45 -72.17
CA THR A 55 9.58 -11.23 -71.47
C THR A 55 10.42 -11.58 -70.23
N THR A 56 11.57 -10.94 -70.02
CA THR A 56 12.35 -11.06 -68.77
C THR A 56 11.97 -9.95 -67.79
N CYS A 57 11.67 -10.29 -66.54
CA CYS A 57 11.34 -9.26 -65.54
C CYS A 57 12.56 -8.39 -65.22
N GLY A 58 12.34 -7.07 -65.13
CA GLY A 58 13.37 -6.12 -64.75
C GLY A 58 13.72 -6.16 -63.26
N ALA A 59 14.75 -5.43 -62.85
CA ALA A 59 15.20 -5.38 -61.45
C ALA A 59 14.18 -4.77 -60.47
N SER A 60 13.16 -4.07 -60.96
CA SER A 60 12.06 -3.49 -60.20
C SER A 60 10.74 -4.27 -60.32
N GLU A 61 10.79 -5.50 -60.83
CA GLU A 61 9.61 -6.34 -61.07
C GLU A 61 9.81 -7.75 -60.48
N TYR A 62 8.70 -8.40 -60.11
CA TYR A 62 8.68 -9.82 -59.76
C TYR A 62 7.81 -10.61 -60.75
N GLU A 63 8.11 -11.89 -60.88
CA GLU A 63 7.32 -12.82 -61.70
C GLU A 63 6.06 -13.23 -60.95
N LEU A 64 4.90 -12.77 -61.41
CA LEU A 64 3.60 -13.17 -60.87
C LEU A 64 3.13 -14.50 -61.45
N ALA A 65 3.47 -14.78 -62.71
CA ALA A 65 3.20 -16.05 -63.37
C ALA A 65 4.35 -16.42 -64.31
N PRO A 66 4.84 -17.68 -64.25
CA PRO A 66 5.84 -18.18 -65.18
C PRO A 66 5.24 -18.25 -66.60
N PRO A 67 6.07 -18.11 -67.65
CA PRO A 67 5.62 -18.30 -69.02
C PRO A 67 5.14 -19.75 -69.25
N THR A 68 4.17 -19.90 -70.14
CA THR A 68 3.72 -21.21 -70.65
C THR A 68 3.97 -21.28 -72.16
N ALA A 69 3.61 -22.39 -72.81
CA ALA A 69 3.70 -22.52 -74.26
C ALA A 69 2.82 -21.50 -75.02
N THR A 70 1.80 -20.95 -74.37
CA THR A 70 0.81 -20.03 -74.98
C THR A 70 0.73 -18.67 -74.29
N ASP A 71 1.35 -18.51 -73.12
CA ASP A 71 1.30 -17.29 -72.33
C ASP A 71 2.70 -16.75 -72.06
N ASP A 72 2.87 -15.44 -72.20
CA ASP A 72 4.11 -14.78 -71.82
C ASP A 72 4.27 -14.73 -70.29
N ARG A 73 5.52 -14.54 -69.84
CA ARG A 73 5.84 -14.25 -68.45
C ARG A 73 5.11 -12.99 -68.01
N ARG A 74 4.43 -13.06 -66.86
CA ARG A 74 3.76 -11.90 -66.28
C ARG A 74 4.63 -11.25 -65.21
N CYS A 75 5.27 -10.15 -65.57
CA CYS A 75 6.03 -9.31 -64.65
C CYS A 75 5.14 -8.22 -64.05
N VAL A 76 5.32 -7.96 -62.76
CA VAL A 76 4.58 -6.92 -62.03
C VAL A 76 5.58 -6.08 -61.23
N ALA A 77 5.38 -4.77 -61.22
CA ALA A 77 6.22 -3.85 -60.44
C ALA A 77 6.22 -4.24 -58.95
N ILE A 78 7.40 -4.22 -58.34
CA ILE A 78 7.57 -4.47 -56.91
C ILE A 78 6.92 -3.32 -56.13
N THR A 79 6.08 -3.65 -55.17
CA THR A 79 5.43 -2.69 -54.27
C THR A 79 6.47 -1.89 -53.48
N THR A 80 6.27 -0.59 -53.35
CA THR A 80 7.05 0.30 -52.47
C THR A 80 6.26 0.57 -51.20
N CYS A 81 6.86 0.33 -50.02
CA CYS A 81 6.21 0.67 -48.76
C CYS A 81 6.03 2.19 -48.64
N SER A 82 4.88 2.61 -48.11
CA SER A 82 4.58 4.02 -47.86
C SER A 82 5.33 4.55 -46.62
N SER A 83 5.21 5.84 -46.33
CA SER A 83 5.84 6.45 -45.14
C SER A 83 5.33 5.90 -43.81
N ASP A 84 4.14 5.29 -43.82
CA ASP A 84 3.48 4.75 -42.64
C ASP A 84 3.63 3.22 -42.53
N GLU A 85 4.57 2.65 -43.29
CA GLU A 85 4.86 1.21 -43.36
C GLU A 85 6.37 0.91 -43.29
N TYR A 86 6.70 -0.32 -42.90
CA TYR A 86 8.04 -0.87 -42.99
C TYR A 86 8.06 -2.16 -43.83
N GLU A 87 9.22 -2.50 -44.38
CA GLU A 87 9.43 -3.75 -45.09
C GLU A 87 9.49 -4.91 -44.10
N LEU A 88 8.44 -5.72 -44.09
CA LEU A 88 8.35 -6.94 -43.29
C LEU A 88 9.08 -8.10 -43.97
N ALA A 89 9.05 -8.15 -45.30
CA ALA A 89 9.84 -9.11 -46.07
C ALA A 89 10.32 -8.49 -47.40
N PRO A 90 11.60 -8.71 -47.77
CA PRO A 90 12.12 -8.24 -49.05
C PRO A 90 11.44 -8.97 -50.23
N PRO A 91 11.33 -8.32 -51.40
CA PRO A 91 10.86 -8.97 -52.61
C PRO A 91 11.80 -10.10 -53.03
N SER A 92 11.28 -11.06 -53.78
CA SER A 92 12.07 -12.11 -54.43
C SER A 92 11.66 -12.23 -55.89
N VAL A 93 12.37 -13.06 -56.67
CA VAL A 93 12.06 -13.26 -58.10
C VAL A 93 10.60 -13.64 -58.38
N SER A 94 9.92 -14.27 -57.42
CA SER A 94 8.54 -14.74 -57.57
C SER A 94 7.60 -14.24 -56.48
N ARG A 95 8.01 -13.23 -55.69
CA ARG A 95 7.17 -12.68 -54.61
C ARG A 95 7.37 -11.18 -54.51
N ASP A 96 6.27 -10.48 -54.33
CA ASP A 96 6.29 -9.05 -54.04
C ASP A 96 6.91 -8.76 -52.66
N ARG A 97 7.29 -7.51 -52.45
CA ARG A 97 7.65 -6.97 -51.14
C ARG A 97 6.43 -7.02 -50.23
N LEU A 98 6.64 -7.44 -48.98
CA LEU A 98 5.60 -7.38 -47.97
C LEU A 98 5.82 -6.16 -47.08
N CYS A 99 4.87 -5.24 -47.09
CA CYS A 99 4.85 -4.07 -46.21
C CYS A 99 3.90 -4.33 -45.04
N ALA A 100 4.22 -3.77 -43.88
CA ALA A 100 3.37 -3.80 -42.70
C ALA A 100 3.24 -2.38 -42.13
N PRO A 101 2.05 -2.00 -41.58
CA PRO A 101 1.85 -0.68 -40.99
C PRO A 101 2.75 -0.48 -39.77
N LEU A 102 3.19 0.76 -39.56
CA LEU A 102 3.93 1.15 -38.37
C LEU A 102 3.02 1.16 -37.14
N SER A 103 3.48 0.53 -36.06
CA SER A 103 2.79 0.54 -34.77
C SER A 103 2.74 1.94 -34.17
N THR A 104 1.68 2.23 -33.43
CA THR A 104 1.55 3.40 -32.55
C THR A 104 1.62 2.95 -31.10
N CYS A 105 2.39 3.65 -30.27
CA CYS A 105 2.51 3.28 -28.85
C CYS A 105 1.20 3.56 -28.12
N ALA A 106 0.80 2.63 -27.26
CA ALA A 106 -0.42 2.74 -26.48
C ALA A 106 -0.29 3.76 -25.34
N SER A 107 -1.40 4.08 -24.70
CA SER A 107 -1.37 4.86 -23.44
C SER A 107 -0.63 4.05 -22.38
N GLY A 108 0.40 4.65 -21.77
CA GLY A 108 1.29 3.98 -20.82
C GLY A 108 2.59 3.45 -21.44
N GLU A 109 2.82 3.67 -22.74
CA GLU A 109 4.05 3.31 -23.45
C GLU A 109 4.75 4.54 -24.05
N TRP A 110 6.04 4.41 -24.31
CA TRP A 110 6.84 5.40 -25.01
C TRP A 110 7.62 4.78 -26.18
N GLU A 111 7.92 5.62 -27.18
CA GLU A 111 8.78 5.25 -28.30
C GLU A 111 10.24 5.14 -27.83
N ALA A 112 10.69 3.92 -27.56
CA ALA A 112 12.06 3.63 -27.16
C ALA A 112 13.04 3.63 -28.36
N ALA A 113 12.53 3.33 -29.56
CA ALA A 113 13.26 3.52 -30.80
C ALA A 113 12.32 3.91 -31.94
N PRO A 114 12.71 4.91 -32.77
CA PRO A 114 11.92 5.31 -33.92
C PRO A 114 11.87 4.20 -34.97
N PRO A 115 10.78 4.12 -35.76
CA PRO A 115 10.70 3.18 -36.87
C PRO A 115 11.74 3.48 -37.96
N SER A 116 12.00 2.48 -38.80
CA SER A 116 12.85 2.62 -39.99
C SER A 116 12.21 1.90 -41.17
N ALA A 117 12.77 2.07 -42.37
CA ALA A 117 12.29 1.37 -43.57
C ALA A 117 12.26 -0.17 -43.43
N MET A 118 13.01 -0.74 -42.48
CA MET A 118 13.16 -2.19 -42.27
C MET A 118 12.71 -2.66 -40.89
N ARG A 119 12.20 -1.78 -40.02
CA ARG A 119 11.83 -2.11 -38.64
C ARG A 119 10.68 -1.26 -38.16
N ASP A 120 9.76 -1.91 -37.45
CA ASP A 120 8.70 -1.24 -36.73
C ASP A 120 9.22 -0.38 -35.57
N ARG A 121 8.36 0.52 -35.09
CA ARG A 121 8.55 1.30 -33.87
C ARG A 121 8.69 0.36 -32.67
N LEU A 122 9.66 0.64 -31.81
CA LEU A 122 9.76 -0.06 -30.53
C LEU A 122 9.02 0.74 -29.45
N CYS A 123 7.89 0.21 -29.00
CA CYS A 123 7.15 0.74 -27.86
C CYS A 123 7.53 -0.06 -26.61
N LEU A 124 7.87 0.64 -25.53
CA LEU A 124 8.11 0.05 -24.22
C LEU A 124 7.15 0.66 -23.20
N PRO A 125 6.68 -0.11 -22.20
CA PRO A 125 5.90 0.45 -21.11
C PRO A 125 6.73 1.49 -20.36
N HIS A 126 6.07 2.51 -19.81
CA HIS A 126 6.72 3.42 -18.89
C HIS A 126 7.23 2.66 -17.67
N ARG A 127 8.43 3.02 -17.22
CA ARG A 127 9.01 2.56 -15.96
C ARG A 127 8.03 2.84 -14.81
N ALA A 128 7.70 1.80 -14.06
CA ALA A 128 7.09 1.94 -12.74
C ALA A 128 8.19 2.18 -11.70
N CYS A 129 7.93 3.05 -10.72
CA CYS A 129 8.85 3.26 -9.62
C CYS A 129 8.83 2.07 -8.66
N ASP A 130 10.01 1.65 -8.22
CA ASP A 130 10.14 0.54 -7.28
C ASP A 130 9.78 0.99 -5.85
N VAL A 131 9.59 0.04 -4.95
CA VAL A 131 9.46 0.33 -3.51
C VAL A 131 10.70 1.11 -3.04
N GLY A 132 10.48 2.21 -2.32
CA GLY A 132 11.52 3.18 -1.93
C GLY A 132 11.75 4.32 -2.94
N GLU A 133 11.05 4.32 -4.08
CA GLU A 133 11.09 5.37 -5.08
C GLU A 133 9.71 6.02 -5.32
N VAL A 134 9.72 7.26 -5.81
CA VAL A 134 8.53 8.00 -6.23
C VAL A 134 8.72 8.61 -7.62
N LEU A 135 7.63 8.73 -8.37
CA LEU A 135 7.62 9.39 -9.68
C LEU A 135 8.19 10.81 -9.59
N ARG A 136 9.24 11.07 -10.37
CA ARG A 136 9.87 12.38 -10.51
C ARG A 136 9.38 13.09 -11.76
N THR A 137 9.31 12.39 -12.88
CA THR A 137 8.74 12.90 -14.13
C THR A 137 7.88 11.82 -14.77
N ALA A 138 6.64 12.16 -15.09
CA ALA A 138 5.77 11.28 -15.86
C ALA A 138 6.38 10.98 -17.23
N GLY A 139 6.14 9.76 -17.72
CA GLY A 139 6.50 9.38 -19.08
C GLY A 139 5.73 10.21 -20.10
N THR A 140 6.32 10.35 -21.29
CA THR A 140 5.68 10.96 -22.46
C THR A 140 5.71 9.99 -23.62
N ALA A 141 5.01 10.28 -24.71
CA ALA A 141 5.04 9.43 -25.91
C ALA A 141 6.45 9.17 -26.46
N THR A 142 7.45 10.00 -26.12
CA THR A 142 8.82 9.92 -26.61
C THR A 142 9.87 9.80 -25.50
N SER A 143 9.46 9.64 -24.23
CA SER A 143 10.40 9.51 -23.12
C SER A 143 9.85 8.63 -22.02
N ASP A 144 10.71 7.82 -21.43
CA ASP A 144 10.33 7.04 -20.27
C ASP A 144 9.97 7.91 -19.05
N ALA A 145 9.24 7.33 -18.11
CA ALA A 145 9.07 7.90 -16.78
C ALA A 145 10.40 7.85 -16.02
N SER A 146 10.62 8.82 -15.13
CA SER A 146 11.78 8.80 -14.23
C SER A 146 11.34 8.82 -12.79
N CYS A 147 12.03 8.03 -11.98
CA CYS A 147 11.80 7.88 -10.55
C CYS A 147 12.95 8.51 -9.78
N ARG A 148 12.67 8.94 -8.55
CA ARG A 148 13.69 9.34 -7.58
C ARG A 148 13.54 8.50 -6.32
N ALA A 149 14.66 8.20 -5.67
CA ALA A 149 14.63 7.68 -4.32
C ALA A 149 13.92 8.67 -3.38
N CYS A 150 13.16 8.13 -2.44
CA CYS A 150 12.55 8.90 -1.38
C CYS A 150 13.58 9.30 -0.33
N ILE A 151 13.26 10.34 0.44
CA ILE A 151 14.18 10.83 1.47
C ILE A 151 13.99 10.04 2.77
N PRO A 152 15.02 9.93 3.62
CA PRO A 152 14.86 9.37 4.97
C PRO A 152 13.68 10.00 5.73
N GLY A 153 12.82 9.17 6.35
CA GLY A 153 11.59 9.62 7.02
C GLY A 153 10.34 9.59 6.14
N GLU A 154 10.46 9.23 4.86
CA GLU A 154 9.33 8.99 3.95
C GLU A 154 9.26 7.51 3.58
N PHE A 155 8.06 6.93 3.59
CA PHE A 155 7.78 5.63 2.98
C PHE A 155 7.23 5.82 1.56
N CYS A 156 7.76 5.05 0.62
CA CYS A 156 7.34 5.04 -0.77
C CYS A 156 6.98 3.63 -1.21
N ALA A 157 5.69 3.41 -1.44
CA ALA A 157 5.14 2.13 -1.90
C ALA A 157 5.55 1.78 -3.36
N GLY A 158 6.16 2.73 -4.09
CA GLY A 158 6.43 2.63 -5.52
C GLY A 158 5.26 3.13 -6.37
N GLY A 159 5.43 3.04 -7.69
CA GLY A 159 4.47 3.55 -8.68
C GLY A 159 4.22 5.06 -8.55
N ASP A 160 2.95 5.43 -8.63
CA ASP A 160 2.49 6.83 -8.61
C ASP A 160 1.94 7.28 -7.24
N THR A 161 2.08 6.43 -6.21
CA THR A 161 1.59 6.76 -4.86
C THR A 161 2.46 7.86 -4.23
N PRO A 162 1.88 8.96 -3.72
CA PRO A 162 2.64 9.99 -3.03
C PRO A 162 3.40 9.43 -1.81
N PRO A 163 4.58 9.97 -1.46
CA PRO A 163 5.33 9.53 -0.29
C PRO A 163 4.53 9.76 0.99
N LEU A 164 4.49 8.76 1.87
CA LEU A 164 3.94 8.90 3.21
C LEU A 164 5.03 9.40 4.15
N ARG A 165 4.78 10.47 4.90
CA ARG A 165 5.73 10.98 5.89
C ARG A 165 5.54 10.23 7.21
N CYS A 166 6.55 9.48 7.60
CA CYS A 166 6.58 8.77 8.88
C CYS A 166 7.14 9.67 10.01
N ASP A 167 7.79 10.78 9.64
CA ASP A 167 8.47 11.72 10.54
C ASP A 167 9.36 11.01 11.57
N TRP A 168 9.03 11.14 12.85
CA TRP A 168 9.80 10.55 13.95
C TRP A 168 9.55 9.05 14.12
N ARG A 169 8.57 8.44 13.43
CA ARG A 169 8.20 7.02 13.56
C ARG A 169 9.12 6.10 12.79
N ASP A 170 9.63 6.53 11.64
CA ASP A 170 10.58 5.77 10.83
C ASP A 170 11.91 5.58 11.59
N ARG A 171 12.24 4.32 11.88
CA ARG A 171 13.39 3.92 12.71
C ARG A 171 14.61 3.57 11.89
N ASP A 172 14.43 2.81 10.82
CA ASP A 172 15.52 2.33 9.97
C ASP A 172 15.90 3.37 8.91
N ARG A 173 15.07 4.40 8.71
CA ARG A 173 15.21 5.43 7.68
C ARG A 173 15.20 4.84 6.27
N ASP A 174 14.63 3.63 6.12
CA ASP A 174 14.52 2.94 4.84
C ASP A 174 13.19 3.32 4.18
N PRO A 175 13.22 4.06 3.05
CA PRO A 175 12.00 4.46 2.37
C PRO A 175 11.19 3.30 1.76
N GLY A 176 11.76 2.09 1.71
CA GLY A 176 11.07 0.88 1.30
C GLY A 176 10.29 0.18 2.42
N THR A 177 10.52 0.56 3.68
CA THR A 177 9.82 -0.02 4.83
C THR A 177 8.55 0.79 5.13
N PRO A 178 7.36 0.15 5.23
CA PRO A 178 6.14 0.84 5.63
C PRO A 178 6.29 1.59 6.95
N CYS A 179 5.69 2.79 7.07
CA CYS A 179 5.67 3.51 8.34
C CYS A 179 4.97 2.65 9.41
N PRO A 180 5.56 2.46 10.60
CA PRO A 180 4.87 1.78 11.68
C PRO A 180 3.72 2.66 12.19
N SER A 181 2.61 2.02 12.53
CA SER A 181 1.40 2.70 13.03
C SER A 181 1.41 2.79 14.55
N LEU A 182 0.83 3.86 15.09
CA LEU A 182 0.77 4.05 16.54
C LEU A 182 -0.32 3.17 17.13
N VAL A 183 0.06 2.35 18.12
CA VAL A 183 -0.87 1.46 18.82
C VAL A 183 -1.16 1.94 20.23
N GLN A 184 -0.24 2.70 20.84
CA GLN A 184 -0.47 3.27 22.17
C GLN A 184 0.28 4.59 22.39
N ILE A 185 -0.38 5.57 23.00
CA ILE A 185 0.26 6.66 23.77
C ILE A 185 0.04 6.47 25.28
N ALA A 186 1.03 6.86 26.08
CA ALA A 186 0.96 6.90 27.53
C ALA A 186 1.47 8.26 28.01
N LEU A 187 0.63 8.99 28.76
CA LEU A 187 0.99 10.29 29.31
C LEU A 187 1.49 10.13 30.75
N GLY A 188 2.65 10.70 31.02
CA GLY A 188 3.12 10.98 32.37
C GLY A 188 2.76 12.40 32.81
N GLY A 189 3.35 12.86 33.91
CA GLY A 189 3.07 14.19 34.46
C GLY A 189 3.52 15.35 33.56
N ALA A 190 4.59 15.13 32.77
CA ALA A 190 5.14 16.12 31.84
C ALA A 190 5.90 15.48 30.65
N HIS A 191 5.62 14.21 30.34
CA HIS A 191 6.20 13.48 29.22
C HIS A 191 5.17 12.58 28.54
N LEU A 192 5.40 12.27 27.27
CA LEU A 192 4.62 11.31 26.50
C LEU A 192 5.53 10.18 26.07
N CYS A 193 5.03 8.95 26.13
CA CYS A 193 5.63 7.80 25.48
C CYS A 193 4.65 7.21 24.46
N ALA A 194 5.16 6.89 23.27
CA ALA A 194 4.41 6.27 22.19
C ALA A 194 4.99 4.89 21.89
N LEU A 195 4.10 3.94 21.59
CA LEU A 195 4.38 2.59 21.14
C LEU A 195 3.80 2.41 19.74
N ASP A 196 4.59 1.84 18.85
CA ASP A 196 4.17 1.46 17.51
C ASP A 196 3.93 -0.06 17.37
N ASP A 197 3.31 -0.46 16.26
CA ASP A 197 2.99 -1.86 15.93
C ASP A 197 4.21 -2.74 15.66
N ALA A 198 5.40 -2.16 15.54
CA ALA A 198 6.68 -2.85 15.50
C ALA A 198 7.30 -3.06 16.90
N GLY A 199 6.60 -2.66 17.97
CA GLY A 199 7.06 -2.80 19.34
C GLY A 199 8.10 -1.75 19.77
N ALA A 200 8.31 -0.69 18.98
CA ALA A 200 9.28 0.33 19.31
C ALA A 200 8.66 1.43 20.19
N VAL A 201 9.42 1.84 21.22
CA VAL A 201 9.00 2.85 22.19
C VAL A 201 9.78 4.14 21.98
N ARG A 202 9.08 5.26 21.98
CA ARG A 202 9.68 6.60 21.91
C ARG A 202 9.05 7.51 22.95
N CYS A 203 9.87 8.21 23.73
CA CYS A 203 9.41 9.11 24.77
C CYS A 203 10.00 10.51 24.58
N TRP A 204 9.21 11.55 24.86
CA TRP A 204 9.63 12.95 24.79
C TRP A 204 8.92 13.81 25.83
N GLY A 205 9.37 15.05 25.98
CA GLY A 205 8.93 15.98 27.02
C GLY A 205 9.97 16.15 28.11
N MET A 206 9.53 16.36 29.35
CA MET A 206 10.41 16.59 30.50
C MET A 206 11.17 15.31 30.88
N SER A 207 12.50 15.41 31.01
CA SER A 207 13.37 14.24 31.30
C SER A 207 14.39 14.48 32.42
N ARG A 208 14.00 15.19 33.49
CA ARG A 208 14.92 15.48 34.60
C ARG A 208 15.30 14.23 35.40
N ASP A 209 14.46 13.22 35.34
CA ASP A 209 14.57 11.96 36.07
C ASP A 209 14.95 10.79 35.15
N GLY A 210 15.15 11.07 33.86
CA GLY A 210 15.37 10.05 32.83
C GLY A 210 14.11 9.32 32.40
N GLN A 211 12.91 9.81 32.70
CA GLN A 211 11.63 9.20 32.30
C GLN A 211 11.43 9.07 30.78
N THR A 212 12.20 9.83 29.97
CA THR A 212 12.22 9.69 28.52
C THR A 212 13.40 8.86 27.99
N ASN A 213 14.29 8.37 28.85
CA ASN A 213 15.47 7.59 28.46
C ASN A 213 15.08 6.13 28.25
N VAL A 214 14.44 5.85 27.10
CA VAL A 214 13.99 4.52 26.72
C VAL A 214 15.16 3.52 26.77
N PRO A 215 15.09 2.44 27.57
CA PRO A 215 16.13 1.42 27.62
C PRO A 215 16.32 0.74 26.26
N SER A 216 17.57 0.48 25.87
CA SER A 216 17.86 -0.23 24.61
C SER A 216 17.58 -1.73 24.66
N SER A 217 17.31 -2.26 25.86
CA SER A 217 17.11 -3.69 26.14
C SER A 217 15.63 -4.07 26.30
N LEU A 218 14.71 -3.21 25.86
CA LEU A 218 13.30 -3.57 25.81
C LEU A 218 13.11 -4.72 24.79
N GLY A 219 12.31 -5.72 25.16
CA GLY A 219 11.83 -6.75 24.23
C GLY A 219 10.79 -6.20 23.26
N ASP A 220 9.98 -7.09 22.68
CA ASP A 220 8.86 -6.70 21.82
C ASP A 220 7.73 -6.10 22.69
N VAL A 221 7.75 -4.78 22.87
CA VAL A 221 6.83 -4.08 23.79
C VAL A 221 5.40 -4.15 23.27
N VAL A 222 4.46 -4.49 24.16
CA VAL A 222 3.02 -4.59 23.86
C VAL A 222 2.16 -3.62 24.67
N GLN A 223 2.69 -3.07 25.77
CA GLN A 223 1.98 -2.08 26.56
C GLN A 223 2.94 -1.09 27.24
N LEU A 224 2.52 0.16 27.32
CA LEU A 224 3.16 1.22 28.11
C LEU A 224 2.27 1.67 29.27
N ALA A 225 2.91 2.03 30.39
CA ALA A 225 2.28 2.79 31.46
C ALA A 225 3.21 3.93 31.87
N ALA A 226 2.75 5.16 31.71
CA ALA A 226 3.48 6.35 32.12
C ALA A 226 2.86 6.91 33.40
N SER A 227 3.72 7.24 34.36
CA SER A 227 3.35 7.85 35.62
C SER A 227 4.01 9.24 35.73
N ASN A 228 3.97 9.91 36.88
CA ASN A 228 4.45 11.29 37.01
C ASN A 228 5.90 11.47 36.53
N ALA A 229 6.81 10.62 37.02
CA ALA A 229 8.24 10.72 36.72
C ALA A 229 8.89 9.38 36.36
N HIS A 230 8.11 8.35 36.05
CA HIS A 230 8.61 7.06 35.57
C HIS A 230 7.71 6.47 34.50
N THR A 231 8.26 5.57 33.71
CA THR A 231 7.57 4.86 32.64
C THR A 231 7.88 3.37 32.78
N CYS A 232 6.88 2.53 32.57
CA CYS A 232 7.03 1.08 32.49
C CYS A 232 6.60 0.58 31.11
N ALA A 233 7.29 -0.44 30.62
CA ALA A 233 6.95 -1.18 29.43
C ALA A 233 6.75 -2.65 29.79
N LEU A 234 5.71 -3.25 29.22
CA LEU A 234 5.43 -4.69 29.23
C LEU A 234 5.75 -5.24 27.85
N ASP A 235 6.55 -6.30 27.77
CA ASP A 235 6.82 -6.99 26.52
C ASP A 235 5.95 -8.23 26.31
N ALA A 236 5.99 -8.78 25.09
CA ALA A 236 5.21 -9.97 24.70
C ALA A 236 5.61 -11.25 25.47
N ALA A 237 6.75 -11.28 26.16
CA ALA A 237 7.15 -12.38 27.03
C ALA A 237 6.54 -12.27 28.43
N GLY A 238 5.93 -11.12 28.75
CA GLY A 238 5.35 -10.84 30.06
C GLY A 238 6.32 -10.17 31.03
N ASP A 239 7.48 -9.71 30.55
CA ASP A 239 8.48 -9.02 31.38
C ASP A 239 8.17 -7.52 31.46
N VAL A 240 8.36 -6.95 32.66
CA VAL A 240 8.11 -5.52 32.94
C VAL A 240 9.42 -4.79 33.20
N THR A 241 9.71 -3.77 32.40
CA THR A 241 10.85 -2.88 32.60
C THR A 241 10.37 -1.46 32.91
N CYS A 242 10.77 -0.92 34.06
CA CYS A 242 10.46 0.47 34.46
C CYS A 242 11.74 1.33 34.54
N TRP A 243 11.64 2.59 34.14
CA TRP A 243 12.72 3.57 34.18
C TRP A 243 12.22 4.96 34.57
N GLY A 244 13.11 5.84 35.05
CA GLY A 244 12.78 7.15 35.62
C GLY A 244 12.93 7.19 37.14
N THR A 245 12.20 8.09 37.81
CA THR A 245 12.19 8.20 39.28
C THR A 245 11.17 7.23 39.88
N GLY A 246 11.66 6.16 40.48
CA GLY A 246 10.87 5.22 41.27
C GLY A 246 11.54 3.86 41.43
N PRO A 247 10.91 2.92 42.16
CA PRO A 247 11.39 1.55 42.24
C PRO A 247 11.32 0.86 40.88
N ALA A 248 12.32 0.04 40.59
CA ALA A 248 12.24 -0.92 39.50
C ALA A 248 11.06 -1.88 39.69
N ALA A 249 10.61 -2.49 38.60
CA ALA A 249 9.62 -3.57 38.68
C ALA A 249 10.16 -4.70 39.58
N PRO A 250 9.33 -5.27 40.48
CA PRO A 250 9.74 -6.42 41.28
C PRO A 250 10.22 -7.59 40.40
N ALA A 251 11.31 -8.24 40.79
CA ALA A 251 11.92 -9.31 39.99
C ALA A 251 11.08 -10.61 39.95
N ASP A 252 10.06 -10.72 40.79
CA ASP A 252 9.26 -11.91 41.03
C ASP A 252 7.78 -11.73 40.62
N LEU A 253 7.53 -10.89 39.62
CA LEU A 253 6.18 -10.59 39.12
C LEU A 253 5.51 -11.78 38.40
N GLY A 254 6.29 -12.72 37.86
CA GLY A 254 5.75 -13.76 36.99
C GLY A 254 5.43 -13.23 35.59
N THR A 255 4.56 -13.92 34.85
CA THR A 255 4.16 -13.53 33.49
C THR A 255 3.04 -12.49 33.57
N ILE A 256 3.35 -11.24 33.24
CA ILE A 256 2.41 -10.13 33.30
C ILE A 256 1.64 -9.99 31.99
N VAL A 257 0.35 -9.62 32.08
CA VAL A 257 -0.54 -9.39 30.93
C VAL A 257 -1.11 -7.97 30.90
N GLN A 258 -0.96 -7.21 31.99
CA GLN A 258 -1.33 -5.80 32.02
C GLN A 258 -0.49 -5.01 33.03
N ILE A 259 -0.07 -3.82 32.65
CA ILE A 259 0.48 -2.79 33.54
C ILE A 259 -0.44 -1.57 33.58
N ALA A 260 -0.49 -0.90 34.74
CA ALA A 260 -1.32 0.28 34.97
C ALA A 260 -0.53 1.36 35.70
N GLY A 261 -0.62 2.58 35.20
CA GLY A 261 -0.05 3.80 35.77
C GLY A 261 -0.85 5.01 35.28
N ALA A 262 -0.66 6.15 35.93
CA ALA A 262 -1.37 7.38 35.58
C ALA A 262 -0.48 8.63 35.76
N PRO A 263 -0.71 9.70 34.98
CA PRO A 263 0.12 10.91 34.96
C PRO A 263 0.45 11.53 36.33
N ASP A 264 -0.44 11.40 37.29
CA ASP A 264 -0.34 12.08 38.59
C ASP A 264 0.16 11.17 39.72
N THR A 265 0.47 9.91 39.42
CA THR A 265 0.90 8.94 40.43
C THR A 265 2.40 8.65 40.37
N VAL A 266 2.91 8.06 41.45
CA VAL A 266 4.23 7.43 41.54
C VAL A 266 4.15 5.91 41.71
N HIS A 267 2.94 5.33 41.73
CA HIS A 267 2.75 3.88 41.84
C HIS A 267 2.35 3.24 40.52
N THR A 268 2.72 1.97 40.38
CA THR A 268 2.36 1.13 39.24
C THR A 268 1.78 -0.16 39.76
N CYS A 269 0.77 -0.67 39.06
CA CYS A 269 0.24 -2.00 39.30
C CYS A 269 0.47 -2.86 38.06
N ALA A 270 0.68 -4.15 38.28
CA ALA A 270 0.71 -5.15 37.24
C ALA A 270 -0.28 -6.26 37.58
N ARG A 271 -0.85 -6.87 36.54
CA ARG A 271 -1.72 -8.03 36.62
C ARG A 271 -1.10 -9.18 35.83
N ASP A 272 -1.03 -10.35 36.46
CA ASP A 272 -0.57 -11.59 35.85
C ASP A 272 -1.69 -12.33 35.08
N ASP A 273 -1.31 -13.37 34.33
CA ASP A 273 -2.24 -14.19 33.53
C ASP A 273 -3.24 -15.00 34.37
N ALA A 274 -2.98 -15.19 35.67
CA ALA A 274 -3.88 -15.80 36.63
C ALA A 274 -4.83 -14.79 37.30
N GLY A 275 -4.74 -13.50 36.94
CA GLY A 275 -5.55 -12.42 37.50
C GLY A 275 -5.06 -11.91 38.85
N GLY A 276 -3.86 -12.28 39.29
CA GLY A 276 -3.19 -11.73 40.45
C GLY A 276 -2.70 -10.30 40.19
N VAL A 277 -2.88 -9.40 41.17
CA VAL A 277 -2.46 -8.00 41.08
C VAL A 277 -1.32 -7.71 42.06
N ARG A 278 -0.29 -7.00 41.60
CA ARG A 278 0.78 -6.47 42.46
C ARG A 278 1.03 -5.00 42.14
N CYS A 279 1.07 -4.18 43.18
CA CYS A 279 1.35 -2.74 43.07
C CYS A 279 2.62 -2.36 43.83
N TRP A 280 3.41 -1.44 43.30
CA TRP A 280 4.65 -0.95 43.91
C TRP A 280 4.85 0.55 43.69
N ALA A 281 5.54 1.20 44.64
CA ALA A 281 5.78 2.66 44.68
C ALA A 281 7.02 3.00 45.53
N PRO A 282 7.65 4.19 45.38
CA PRO A 282 8.84 4.59 46.14
C PRO A 282 8.62 4.67 47.65
N SER A 283 7.41 5.06 48.06
CA SER A 283 7.00 5.19 49.46
C SER A 283 5.51 4.92 49.59
N PHE A 284 5.12 3.92 50.38
CA PHE A 284 3.72 3.66 50.72
C PHE A 284 3.25 4.65 51.79
N GLU A 285 2.95 5.90 51.41
CA GLU A 285 2.27 6.82 52.34
C GLU A 285 0.82 6.40 52.63
N VAL A 286 0.26 5.53 51.78
CA VAL A 286 -1.11 4.97 51.84
C VAL A 286 -1.02 3.45 51.57
N PRO A 287 -1.90 2.60 52.14
CA PRO A 287 -1.98 1.19 51.77
C PRO A 287 -2.43 1.04 50.30
N LEU A 288 -1.47 1.04 49.38
CA LEU A 288 -1.70 0.77 47.95
C LEU A 288 -1.64 -0.72 47.62
N ALA A 289 -1.35 -1.55 48.64
CA ALA A 289 -1.36 -3.00 48.49
C ALA A 289 -2.78 -3.48 48.15
N PRO A 290 -2.94 -4.33 47.12
CA PRO A 290 -4.22 -4.94 46.82
C PRO A 290 -4.80 -5.66 48.03
N PRO A 291 -6.13 -5.58 48.26
CA PRO A 291 -6.79 -6.34 49.31
C PRO A 291 -6.49 -7.84 49.21
N ALA A 292 -6.42 -8.53 50.35
CA ALA A 292 -6.29 -9.97 50.35
C ALA A 292 -7.57 -10.63 49.85
N GLY A 293 -7.44 -11.69 49.04
CA GLY A 293 -8.57 -12.49 48.57
C GLY A 293 -9.37 -11.87 47.43
N LEU A 294 -8.78 -10.99 46.63
CA LEU A 294 -9.35 -10.59 45.35
C LEU A 294 -9.62 -11.84 44.49
N ALA A 295 -10.77 -11.87 43.82
CA ALA A 295 -11.03 -12.82 42.75
C ALA A 295 -10.07 -12.56 41.56
N PRO A 296 -9.93 -13.51 40.62
CA PRO A 296 -9.12 -13.31 39.42
C PRO A 296 -9.54 -12.04 38.67
N ILE A 297 -8.61 -11.10 38.53
CA ILE A 297 -8.84 -9.79 37.94
C ILE A 297 -8.76 -9.86 36.40
N VAL A 298 -9.64 -9.13 35.71
CA VAL A 298 -9.65 -8.96 34.25
C VAL A 298 -9.19 -7.57 33.79
N ASP A 299 -9.28 -6.56 34.66
CA ASP A 299 -8.82 -5.19 34.39
C ASP A 299 -8.34 -4.50 35.67
N VAL A 300 -7.26 -3.73 35.61
CA VAL A 300 -6.74 -2.93 36.72
C VAL A 300 -6.37 -1.53 36.26
N ALA A 301 -6.77 -0.53 37.04
CA ALA A 301 -6.43 0.87 36.81
C ALA A 301 -5.91 1.55 38.08
N VAL A 302 -5.11 2.59 37.86
CA VAL A 302 -4.36 3.29 38.89
C VAL A 302 -4.66 4.79 38.81
N GLY A 303 -4.94 5.40 39.96
CA GLY A 303 -5.06 6.84 40.13
C GLY A 303 -3.90 7.42 40.96
N MET A 304 -4.02 8.65 41.46
CA MET A 304 -2.93 9.31 42.21
C MET A 304 -2.49 8.54 43.47
N ASN A 305 -3.44 8.03 44.25
CA ASN A 305 -3.19 7.23 45.46
C ASN A 305 -4.24 6.13 45.65
N SER A 306 -4.85 5.70 44.56
CA SER A 306 -5.92 4.70 44.54
C SER A 306 -5.70 3.73 43.40
N ALA A 307 -6.30 2.57 43.50
CA ALA A 307 -6.40 1.62 42.41
C ALA A 307 -7.78 0.97 42.45
N CYS A 308 -8.26 0.59 41.28
CA CYS A 308 -9.49 -0.16 41.11
C CYS A 308 -9.22 -1.34 40.20
N ALA A 309 -9.91 -2.45 40.45
CA ALA A 309 -9.82 -3.64 39.65
C ALA A 309 -11.21 -4.22 39.42
N VAL A 310 -11.38 -4.89 38.28
CA VAL A 310 -12.59 -5.60 37.88
C VAL A 310 -12.26 -7.08 37.80
N ASP A 311 -13.07 -7.95 38.37
CA ASP A 311 -12.91 -9.40 38.28
C ASP A 311 -13.68 -10.03 37.11
N GLU A 312 -13.52 -11.34 36.92
CA GLU A 312 -14.22 -12.11 35.87
C GLU A 312 -15.76 -12.07 35.97
N ALA A 313 -16.32 -11.75 37.14
CA ALA A 313 -17.76 -11.59 37.32
C ALA A 313 -18.23 -10.16 37.00
N GLY A 314 -17.31 -9.24 36.74
CA GLY A 314 -17.59 -7.84 36.51
C GLY A 314 -17.73 -7.01 37.80
N ASP A 315 -17.37 -7.57 38.96
CA ASP A 315 -17.41 -6.86 40.23
C ASP A 315 -16.19 -5.94 40.37
N VAL A 316 -16.43 -4.70 40.84
CA VAL A 316 -15.39 -3.68 40.99
C VAL A 316 -14.94 -3.59 42.44
N THR A 317 -13.63 -3.70 42.68
CA THR A 317 -13.01 -3.42 43.97
C THR A 317 -12.02 -2.27 43.84
N CYS A 318 -12.20 -1.22 44.65
CA CYS A 318 -11.26 -0.11 44.74
C CYS A 318 -10.60 -0.06 46.12
N TRP A 319 -9.34 0.36 46.17
CA TRP A 319 -8.57 0.49 47.40
C TRP A 319 -7.58 1.66 47.32
N GLY A 320 -6.99 1.98 48.47
CA GLY A 320 -6.18 3.20 48.65
C GLY A 320 -7.06 4.40 49.01
N GLY A 321 -6.67 5.59 48.57
CA GLY A 321 -7.35 6.85 48.86
C GLY A 321 -6.75 7.58 50.07
N ARG A 322 -6.39 8.86 49.90
CA ARG A 322 -5.80 9.69 50.97
C ARG A 322 -6.78 10.75 51.52
N TYR A 323 -7.86 11.06 50.79
CA TYR A 323 -8.58 12.33 50.99
C TYR A 323 -10.09 12.23 51.24
N ALA A 324 -10.63 11.06 51.58
CA ALA A 324 -12.10 10.87 51.67
C ALA A 324 -12.81 11.41 50.41
N ASP A 325 -12.16 11.25 49.25
CA ASP A 325 -12.64 11.67 47.95
C ASP A 325 -13.72 10.72 47.39
N GLY A 326 -13.97 9.61 48.07
CA GLY A 326 -15.01 8.64 47.71
C GLY A 326 -14.60 7.68 46.60
N THR A 327 -13.35 7.72 46.11
CA THR A 327 -12.89 6.84 45.03
C THR A 327 -12.95 5.35 45.42
N ASP A 328 -12.71 5.06 46.70
CA ASP A 328 -12.80 3.73 47.30
C ASP A 328 -14.24 3.30 47.66
N VAL A 329 -15.21 4.22 47.55
CA VAL A 329 -16.63 3.96 47.83
C VAL A 329 -17.34 3.55 46.54
N VAL A 330 -17.15 2.29 46.16
CA VAL A 330 -17.73 1.70 44.94
C VAL A 330 -19.27 1.67 45.04
N PRO A 331 -20.00 2.21 44.04
CA PRO A 331 -21.46 2.11 44.00
C PRO A 331 -21.93 0.64 43.94
N SER A 332 -22.88 0.27 44.78
CA SER A 332 -23.33 -1.13 44.90
C SER A 332 -24.19 -1.60 43.72
N ASP A 333 -24.55 -0.71 42.81
CA ASP A 333 -25.49 -0.95 41.73
C ASP A 333 -24.84 -0.86 40.34
N LEU A 334 -23.50 -0.91 40.22
CA LEU A 334 -22.76 -0.75 38.96
C LEU A 334 -23.17 -1.73 37.85
N GLY A 335 -23.56 -2.96 38.20
CA GLY A 335 -23.80 -4.04 37.24
C GLY A 335 -22.49 -4.72 36.82
N GLU A 336 -22.55 -5.49 35.73
CA GLU A 336 -21.38 -6.21 35.19
C GLU A 336 -20.47 -5.25 34.42
N ILE A 337 -19.32 -4.93 35.01
CA ILE A 337 -18.33 -4.00 34.45
C ILE A 337 -17.28 -4.78 33.65
N VAL A 338 -16.78 -4.18 32.56
CA VAL A 338 -15.72 -4.75 31.72
C VAL A 338 -14.48 -3.85 31.62
N GLN A 339 -14.56 -2.62 32.11
CA GLN A 339 -13.42 -1.70 32.15
C GLN A 339 -13.56 -0.74 33.33
N VAL A 340 -12.44 -0.46 34.01
CA VAL A 340 -12.35 0.59 35.04
C VAL A 340 -11.20 1.55 34.72
N THR A 341 -11.34 2.80 35.13
CA THR A 341 -10.29 3.82 35.02
C THR A 341 -10.33 4.71 36.26
N VAL A 342 -9.19 5.24 36.67
CA VAL A 342 -9.05 6.01 37.91
C VAL A 342 -8.28 7.30 37.62
N GLY A 343 -8.90 8.44 37.91
CA GLY A 343 -8.29 9.77 37.83
C GLY A 343 -7.55 10.13 39.11
N THR A 344 -7.37 11.43 39.35
CA THR A 344 -6.71 11.88 40.60
C THR A 344 -7.57 11.59 41.83
N THR A 345 -8.88 11.78 41.73
CA THR A 345 -9.84 11.77 42.86
C THR A 345 -11.22 11.21 42.48
N HIS A 346 -11.32 10.53 41.34
CA HIS A 346 -12.53 9.88 40.86
C HIS A 346 -12.20 8.58 40.13
N ALA A 347 -13.19 7.70 40.01
CA ALA A 347 -13.10 6.51 39.19
C ALA A 347 -14.31 6.43 38.26
N CYS A 348 -14.13 5.78 37.12
CA CYS A 348 -15.19 5.51 36.16
C CYS A 348 -15.15 4.06 35.73
N ALA A 349 -16.32 3.48 35.50
CA ALA A 349 -16.52 2.12 35.03
C ALA A 349 -17.34 2.12 33.74
N ARG A 350 -17.06 1.16 32.86
CA ARG A 350 -17.79 0.90 31.62
C ARG A 350 -18.35 -0.52 31.63
N ASP A 351 -19.63 -0.66 31.31
CA ASP A 351 -20.27 -1.96 31.07
C ASP A 351 -20.09 -2.42 29.60
N ASP A 352 -20.45 -3.67 29.29
CA ASP A 352 -20.29 -4.23 27.94
C ASP A 352 -21.20 -3.56 26.88
N ALA A 353 -22.30 -2.94 27.31
CA ALA A 353 -23.18 -2.16 26.44
C ALA A 353 -22.61 -0.76 26.13
N GLY A 354 -21.48 -0.37 26.75
CA GLY A 354 -20.82 0.92 26.58
C GLY A 354 -21.38 2.03 27.47
N GLY A 355 -22.22 1.69 28.45
CA GLY A 355 -22.67 2.60 29.50
C GLY A 355 -21.51 2.97 30.42
N VAL A 356 -21.46 4.23 30.85
CA VAL A 356 -20.39 4.77 31.70
C VAL A 356 -20.97 5.30 33.00
N ARG A 357 -20.34 4.96 34.13
CA ARG A 357 -20.65 5.55 35.44
C ARG A 357 -19.39 5.95 36.17
N CYS A 358 -19.41 7.12 36.78
CA CYS A 358 -18.29 7.68 37.52
C CYS A 358 -18.69 7.97 38.98
N TRP A 359 -17.75 7.84 39.91
CA TRP A 359 -17.94 8.18 41.32
C TRP A 359 -16.66 8.79 41.92
N GLY A 360 -16.80 9.43 43.08
CA GLY A 360 -15.73 10.12 43.79
C GLY A 360 -15.96 11.63 43.85
N SER A 361 -14.90 12.41 43.62
CA SER A 361 -14.95 13.87 43.61
C SER A 361 -15.53 14.42 42.30
N ASP A 362 -16.36 15.46 42.39
CA ASP A 362 -17.06 16.08 41.25
C ASP A 362 -16.91 17.61 41.15
N GLY A 363 -15.87 18.17 41.77
CA GLY A 363 -15.68 19.63 41.83
C GLY A 363 -15.56 20.32 40.46
N ASP A 364 -15.21 19.58 39.41
CA ASP A 364 -15.01 20.05 38.05
C ASP A 364 -16.01 19.42 37.05
N GLY A 365 -17.04 18.71 37.54
CA GLY A 365 -18.00 17.98 36.71
C GLY A 365 -17.40 16.72 36.07
N GLN A 366 -16.39 16.09 36.68
CA GLN A 366 -15.76 14.87 36.16
C GLN A 366 -16.64 13.63 36.29
N LEU A 367 -17.72 13.69 37.07
CA LEU A 367 -18.73 12.63 37.17
C LEU A 367 -19.94 12.87 36.23
N ASP A 368 -20.07 14.08 35.68
CA ASP A 368 -21.18 14.49 34.81
C ASP A 368 -21.10 13.85 33.41
N VAL A 369 -21.43 12.56 33.32
CA VAL A 369 -21.51 11.83 32.05
C VAL A 369 -22.52 12.54 31.12
N PRO A 370 -22.10 12.99 29.92
CA PRO A 370 -22.97 13.76 29.04
C PRO A 370 -24.24 13.02 28.61
N VAL A 371 -25.37 13.71 28.67
CA VAL A 371 -26.67 13.15 28.25
C VAL A 371 -26.66 12.88 26.75
N GLY A 372 -27.09 11.67 26.36
CA GLY A 372 -27.15 11.26 24.96
C GLY A 372 -25.80 10.90 24.34
N MET A 373 -24.75 10.75 25.15
CA MET A 373 -23.45 10.24 24.71
C MET A 373 -23.62 8.86 24.05
N PRO A 374 -22.99 8.61 22.88
CA PRO A 374 -22.98 7.28 22.27
C PRO A 374 -22.32 6.24 23.19
N PRO A 375 -22.63 4.94 23.02
CA PRO A 375 -21.92 3.88 23.73
C PRO A 375 -20.39 4.02 23.62
N ALA A 376 -19.71 3.96 24.75
CA ALA A 376 -18.26 3.99 24.78
C ALA A 376 -17.69 2.61 24.41
N THR A 377 -16.63 2.58 23.61
CA THR A 377 -15.80 1.38 23.41
C THR A 377 -14.61 1.36 24.35
N ARG A 378 -14.17 2.54 24.82
CA ARG A 378 -13.10 2.71 25.80
C ARG A 378 -13.35 3.97 26.62
N ILE A 379 -13.11 3.90 27.92
CA ILE A 379 -12.99 5.07 28.79
C ILE A 379 -11.56 5.27 29.25
N THR A 380 -11.20 6.51 29.55
CA THR A 380 -9.90 6.86 30.12
C THR A 380 -10.03 8.08 31.04
N THR A 381 -9.20 8.14 32.06
CA THR A 381 -9.12 9.27 32.99
C THR A 381 -7.69 9.69 33.24
N GLY A 382 -7.56 10.93 33.67
CA GLY A 382 -6.33 11.56 34.12
C GLY A 382 -6.72 12.88 34.79
N GLY A 383 -5.95 13.41 35.74
CA GLY A 383 -6.38 14.62 36.44
C GLY A 383 -7.83 14.52 36.96
N PRO A 384 -8.57 15.64 36.92
CA PRO A 384 -10.02 15.71 37.01
C PRO A 384 -10.72 15.66 35.63
N ARG A 385 -10.25 14.81 34.71
CA ARG A 385 -10.77 14.68 33.33
C ARG A 385 -11.16 13.25 33.01
N THR A 386 -12.20 13.12 32.20
CA THR A 386 -12.70 11.83 31.71
C THR A 386 -13.01 11.93 30.22
N CYS A 387 -12.64 10.90 29.47
CA CYS A 387 -12.94 10.77 28.05
C CYS A 387 -13.50 9.38 27.73
N ALA A 388 -14.48 9.34 26.84
CA ALA A 388 -15.02 8.15 26.21
C ALA A 388 -14.71 8.18 24.71
N LEU A 389 -14.16 7.09 24.19
CA LEU A 389 -14.00 6.84 22.76
C LEU A 389 -15.18 6.03 22.24
N HIS A 390 -15.63 6.33 21.02
CA HIS A 390 -16.77 5.68 20.37
C HIS A 390 -16.33 4.87 19.16
N ALA A 391 -17.17 3.92 18.73
CA ALA A 391 -16.86 3.02 17.62
C ALA A 391 -16.73 3.71 16.26
N ASP A 392 -17.30 4.90 16.11
CA ASP A 392 -17.23 5.72 14.89
C ASP A 392 -15.96 6.59 14.82
N GLY A 393 -15.04 6.44 15.78
CA GLY A 393 -13.82 7.25 15.87
C GLY A 393 -14.06 8.65 16.40
N THR A 394 -15.21 8.93 17.03
CA THR A 394 -15.43 10.16 17.79
C THR A 394 -15.07 9.98 19.26
N ALA A 395 -14.79 11.08 19.97
CA ALA A 395 -14.57 11.06 21.42
C ALA A 395 -15.40 12.12 22.15
N THR A 396 -15.96 11.74 23.29
CA THR A 396 -16.67 12.65 24.21
C THR A 396 -15.86 12.79 25.48
N CYS A 397 -15.45 14.01 25.84
CA CYS A 397 -14.69 14.26 27.06
C CYS A 397 -15.37 15.33 27.94
N TRP A 398 -15.37 15.11 29.25
CA TRP A 398 -15.94 16.00 30.27
C TRP A 398 -14.96 16.22 31.43
N GLY A 399 -15.41 16.90 32.49
CA GLY A 399 -14.57 17.37 33.59
C GLY A 399 -13.80 18.66 33.29
N ALA A 400 -12.69 18.86 34.00
CA ALA A 400 -11.96 20.12 33.97
C ALA A 400 -11.43 20.49 32.58
N ALA A 401 -11.44 21.79 32.29
CA ALA A 401 -10.92 22.36 31.04
C ALA A 401 -11.61 21.86 29.75
N ALA A 402 -12.88 21.43 29.83
CA ALA A 402 -13.69 21.05 28.65
C ALA A 402 -13.66 22.10 27.52
N GLY A 403 -13.62 23.40 27.85
CA GLY A 403 -13.55 24.48 26.87
C GLY A 403 -12.20 24.68 26.17
N MET A 404 -11.17 23.90 26.49
CA MET A 404 -9.85 23.95 25.83
C MET A 404 -9.69 22.89 24.73
N ARG A 405 -10.70 22.03 24.55
CA ARG A 405 -10.73 20.98 23.52
C ARG A 405 -11.36 21.50 22.22
N PRO A 406 -11.07 20.88 21.06
CA PRO A 406 -11.84 21.09 19.85
C PRO A 406 -13.33 20.80 20.10
N ALA A 407 -14.21 21.53 19.40
CA ALA A 407 -15.65 21.32 19.49
C ALA A 407 -16.09 19.94 18.96
N ALA A 408 -15.32 19.37 18.03
CA ALA A 408 -15.52 18.05 17.48
C ALA A 408 -14.19 17.27 17.58
N LEU A 409 -14.24 16.10 18.22
CA LEU A 409 -13.13 15.14 18.28
C LEU A 409 -13.49 13.98 17.35
N GLU A 410 -12.99 14.01 16.13
CA GLU A 410 -13.31 13.05 15.06
C GLU A 410 -12.04 12.42 14.48
N GLY A 411 -12.14 11.17 14.03
CA GLY A 411 -11.00 10.41 13.53
C GLY A 411 -9.97 10.14 14.63
N ILE A 412 -10.43 9.89 15.85
CA ILE A 412 -9.62 9.55 17.01
C ILE A 412 -9.60 8.02 17.17
N VAL A 413 -8.41 7.45 17.38
CA VAL A 413 -8.24 6.02 17.69
C VAL A 413 -7.80 5.78 19.14
N GLN A 414 -7.22 6.80 19.77
CA GLN A 414 -6.88 6.78 21.18
C GLN A 414 -6.94 8.19 21.76
N ILE A 415 -7.36 8.31 23.02
CA ILE A 415 -7.26 9.54 23.78
C ILE A 415 -6.68 9.23 25.16
N ALA A 416 -5.87 10.14 25.68
CA ALA A 416 -5.15 10.01 26.95
C ALA A 416 -5.08 11.38 27.64
N PRO A 417 -5.92 11.60 28.67
CA PRO A 417 -5.91 12.81 29.48
C PRO A 417 -4.83 12.77 30.55
N SER A 418 -4.41 13.96 30.97
CA SER A 418 -3.46 14.25 32.07
C SER A 418 -4.01 15.41 32.91
N TYR A 419 -3.31 15.84 33.96
CA TYR A 419 -3.70 16.98 34.80
C TYR A 419 -3.75 18.32 34.05
N GLY A 420 -2.87 18.52 33.06
CA GLY A 420 -2.74 19.81 32.35
C GLY A 420 -3.01 19.78 30.84
N ALA A 421 -3.12 18.59 30.25
CA ALA A 421 -3.34 18.40 28.82
C ALA A 421 -4.11 17.12 28.53
N ASP A 422 -4.76 17.07 27.38
CA ASP A 422 -5.31 15.84 26.79
C ASP A 422 -4.63 15.63 25.44
N CYS A 423 -4.14 14.42 25.19
CA CYS A 423 -3.56 14.06 23.90
C CYS A 423 -4.37 12.96 23.24
N ALA A 424 -4.49 12.99 21.92
CA ALA A 424 -5.17 11.98 21.15
C ALA A 424 -4.33 11.55 19.95
N VAL A 425 -4.49 10.28 19.56
CA VAL A 425 -3.96 9.71 18.33
C VAL A 425 -5.09 9.69 17.31
N ARG A 426 -4.82 10.20 16.12
CA ARG A 426 -5.75 10.24 15.00
C ARG A 426 -5.61 9.01 14.10
N THR A 427 -6.59 8.79 13.21
CA THR A 427 -6.57 7.69 12.23
C THR A 427 -5.43 7.77 11.21
N ASP A 428 -4.77 8.93 11.09
CA ASP A 428 -3.55 9.15 10.30
C ASP A 428 -2.26 9.09 11.16
N ASP A 429 -2.38 8.56 12.39
CA ASP A 429 -1.33 8.48 13.41
C ASP A 429 -0.78 9.84 13.89
N ALA A 430 -1.45 10.96 13.59
CA ALA A 430 -1.07 12.25 14.16
C ALA A 430 -1.39 12.27 15.66
N ILE A 431 -0.45 12.80 16.47
CA ILE A 431 -0.68 13.08 17.90
C ILE A 431 -1.04 14.55 18.05
N GLU A 432 -2.25 14.82 18.50
CA GLU A 432 -2.73 16.17 18.82
C GLU A 432 -2.93 16.31 20.33
N CYS A 433 -2.42 17.39 20.92
CA CYS A 433 -2.54 17.67 22.35
C CYS A 433 -3.16 19.04 22.59
N TRP A 434 -4.06 19.13 23.57
CA TRP A 434 -4.76 20.36 23.95
C TRP A 434 -4.69 20.60 25.45
N GLY A 435 -4.87 21.85 25.88
CA GLY A 435 -4.81 22.26 27.29
C GLY A 435 -3.60 23.11 27.65
N GLN A 436 -3.55 23.58 28.90
CA GLN A 436 -2.57 24.55 29.39
C GLN A 436 -1.13 24.04 29.31
N SER A 437 -0.94 22.72 29.41
CA SER A 437 0.38 22.08 29.40
C SER A 437 0.65 21.30 28.12
N ALA A 438 -0.16 21.47 27.07
CA ALA A 438 -0.03 20.72 25.82
C ALA A 438 1.37 20.81 25.19
N GLY A 439 2.03 21.97 25.33
CA GLY A 439 3.40 22.21 24.84
C GLY A 439 4.48 21.31 25.46
N LEU A 440 4.19 20.59 26.56
CA LEU A 440 5.11 19.60 27.13
C LEU A 440 5.07 18.25 26.40
N TYR A 441 3.99 17.99 25.65
CA TYR A 441 3.70 16.70 25.01
C TYR A 441 3.78 16.75 23.49
N THR A 442 4.05 17.92 22.89
CA THR A 442 4.17 18.10 21.45
C THR A 442 5.30 17.23 20.89
N THR A 443 5.02 16.56 19.76
CA THR A 443 5.99 15.71 19.07
C THR A 443 7.26 16.50 18.71
N PRO A 444 8.46 15.95 18.91
CA PRO A 444 9.69 16.64 18.53
C PRO A 444 9.73 16.93 17.03
N GLY A 445 9.87 18.22 16.67
CA GLY A 445 9.99 18.66 15.27
C GLY A 445 8.67 19.01 14.55
N ALA A 446 7.55 19.06 15.26
CA ALA A 446 6.29 19.64 14.76
C ALA A 446 6.28 21.18 14.77
#